data_AF-A0A4R9H7B5-F1
#
_entry.id   AF-A0A4R9H7B5-F1
#
_cell.length_a   1.000
_cell.length_b   1.000
_cell.length_c   1.000
_cell.angle_alpha   90.00
_cell.angle_beta   90.00
_cell.angle_gamma   90.00
#
_symmetry.space_group_name_H-M   'P 1'
#
loop_
_entity.id
_entity.type
_entity.pdbx_description
1 polymer ?
#
loop_
_entity_poly.entity_id
_entity_poly.type
_entity_poly.pdbx_seq_one_letter_code
_entity_poly.pdbx_strand_id
1 'polypeptide(L)'
;MQPAKILLGAFAYFVSSFLIQGILAAIIASDYFHNISVFRAEPIFSLSMGSTFLSGIGFAALFPTTHFTGTLILKGLKYGLFIALVTVPFVALDLPGRFAIPTVEKWILIQGLLGVLHLCVAGILTSLVYRNN
;
A
#
# COMPACT_ATOMS: atom_id res chain seq x y z
N MET A 1 11.42 -7.49 19.08
CA MET A 1 10.42 -7.69 17.99
C MET A 1 9.46 -8.79 18.42
N GLN A 2 8.15 -8.60 18.30
CA GLN A 2 7.14 -9.61 18.69
C GLN A 2 6.56 -10.27 17.43
N PRO A 3 6.89 -11.55 17.13
CA PRO A 3 6.49 -12.20 15.86
C PRO A 3 4.99 -12.15 15.59
N ALA A 4 4.16 -12.35 16.62
CA ALA A 4 2.71 -12.30 16.49
C ALA A 4 2.19 -10.91 16.04
N LYS A 5 2.80 -9.81 16.53
CA LYS A 5 2.43 -8.46 16.10
C LYS A 5 2.86 -8.16 14.67
N ILE A 6 3.99 -8.71 14.25
CA ILE A 6 4.44 -8.59 12.85
C ILE A 6 3.46 -9.30 11.92
N LEU A 7 3.05 -10.53 12.25
CA LEU A 7 2.07 -11.27 11.45
C LEU A 7 0.70 -10.58 11.43
N LEU A 8 0.22 -10.08 12.57
CA LEU A 8 -1.05 -9.37 12.62
C LEU A 8 -1.00 -8.04 11.85
N GLY A 9 0.11 -7.31 11.94
CA GLY A 9 0.34 -6.09 11.16
C GLY A 9 0.45 -6.36 9.66
N ALA A 10 1.12 -7.46 9.27
CA ALA A 10 1.19 -7.90 7.89
C ALA A 10 -0.19 -8.24 7.33
N PHE A 11 -1.02 -8.92 8.13
CA PHE A 11 -2.40 -9.19 7.76
C PHE A 11 -3.24 -7.91 7.66
N ALA A 12 -3.07 -6.96 8.57
CA ALA A 12 -3.72 -5.64 8.48
C ALA A 12 -3.35 -4.90 7.19
N TYR A 13 -2.07 -4.89 6.83
CA TYR A 13 -1.58 -4.33 5.57
C TYR A 13 -2.18 -5.05 4.36
N PHE A 14 -2.22 -6.39 4.40
CA PHE A 14 -2.81 -7.19 3.33
C PHE A 14 -4.28 -6.84 3.09
N VAL A 15 -5.08 -6.75 4.16
CA VAL A 15 -6.49 -6.41 4.08
C VAL A 15 -6.67 -4.99 3.54
N SER A 16 -5.90 -4.01 4.02
CA SER A 16 -5.99 -2.64 3.50
C SER A 16 -5.59 -2.54 2.03
N SER A 17 -4.55 -3.27 1.61
CA SER A 17 -4.11 -3.34 0.22
C SER A 17 -5.21 -3.95 -0.65
N PHE A 18 -5.79 -5.06 -0.24
CA PHE A 18 -6.83 -5.74 -1.01
C PHE A 18 -8.09 -4.87 -1.17
N LEU A 19 -8.53 -4.21 -0.09
CA LEU A 19 -9.72 -3.34 -0.14
C LEU A 19 -9.49 -2.09 -0.99
N ILE A 20 -8.33 -1.44 -0.88
CA ILE A 20 -8.07 -0.13 -1.51
C ILE A 20 -7.42 -0.31 -2.88
N GLN A 21 -6.30 -1.02 -2.97
CA GLN A 21 -5.60 -1.24 -4.24
C GLN A 21 -6.24 -2.32 -5.10
N GLY A 22 -6.97 -3.27 -4.51
CA GLY A 22 -7.71 -4.29 -5.25
C GLY A 22 -9.11 -3.82 -5.64
N ILE A 23 -10.02 -3.81 -4.67
CA ILE A 23 -11.45 -3.58 -4.92
C ILE A 23 -11.73 -2.14 -5.33
N LEU A 24 -11.29 -1.14 -4.55
CA LEU A 24 -11.60 0.26 -4.86
C LEU A 24 -10.95 0.71 -6.17
N ALA A 25 -9.72 0.28 -6.44
CA ALA A 25 -9.06 0.53 -7.73
C ALA A 25 -9.83 -0.06 -8.90
N ALA A 26 -10.33 -1.30 -8.77
CA ALA A 26 -11.14 -1.93 -9.80
C ALA A 26 -12.45 -1.16 -10.05
N ILE A 27 -13.11 -0.67 -8.99
CA ILE A 27 -14.36 0.10 -9.12
C ILE A 27 -14.11 1.46 -9.79
N ILE A 28 -13.04 2.17 -9.44
CA ILE A 28 -12.78 3.53 -9.93
C ILE A 28 -12.18 3.53 -11.34
N ALA A 29 -11.40 2.49 -11.69
CA ALA A 29 -10.49 2.56 -12.82
C ALA A 29 -10.41 1.26 -13.65
N SER A 30 -11.37 0.34 -13.55
CA SER A 30 -11.41 -0.90 -14.36
C SER A 30 -11.14 -0.61 -15.84
N ASP A 31 -11.90 0.30 -16.43
CA ASP A 31 -11.81 0.62 -17.85
C ASP A 31 -10.46 1.23 -18.22
N TYR A 32 -9.88 2.00 -17.30
CA TYR A 32 -8.56 2.57 -17.50
C TYR A 32 -7.48 1.49 -17.47
N PHE A 33 -7.54 0.56 -16.51
CA PHE A 33 -6.56 -0.52 -16.39
C PHE A 33 -6.66 -1.56 -17.51
N HIS A 34 -7.85 -1.82 -18.06
CA HIS A 34 -8.01 -2.72 -19.21
C HIS A 34 -7.30 -2.23 -20.48
N ASN A 35 -7.07 -0.92 -20.60
CA ASN A 35 -6.39 -0.33 -21.76
C ASN A 35 -4.87 -0.30 -21.62
N ILE A 36 -4.30 -0.81 -20.53
CA ILE A 36 -2.86 -0.81 -20.28
C ILE A 36 -2.25 -2.11 -20.82
N SER A 37 -1.63 -2.01 -21.99
CA SER A 37 -1.09 -3.16 -22.73
C SER A 37 0.13 -3.84 -22.08
N VAL A 38 0.79 -3.20 -21.10
CA VAL A 38 1.90 -3.82 -20.36
C VAL A 38 1.42 -4.85 -19.33
N PHE A 39 0.14 -4.81 -18.94
CA PHE A 39 -0.39 -5.79 -18.01
C PHE A 39 -0.63 -7.14 -18.66
N ARG A 40 -0.45 -8.20 -17.86
CA ARG A 40 -0.78 -9.55 -18.27
C ARG A 40 -2.31 -9.68 -18.39
N ALA A 41 -2.75 -10.42 -19.41
CA ALA A 41 -4.15 -10.81 -19.54
C ALA A 41 -4.61 -11.64 -18.32
N GLU A 42 -3.75 -12.55 -17.85
CA GLU A 42 -3.98 -13.34 -16.64
C GLU A 42 -2.97 -12.96 -15.54
N PRO A 43 -3.44 -12.34 -14.44
CA PRO A 43 -2.60 -12.04 -13.30
C PRO A 43 -2.07 -13.31 -12.62
N ILE A 44 -0.78 -13.35 -12.28
CA ILE A 44 -0.24 -14.40 -11.40
C ILE A 44 -0.62 -14.05 -9.95
N PHE A 45 -1.83 -14.43 -9.56
CA PHE A 45 -2.42 -14.07 -8.27
C PHE A 45 -1.54 -14.46 -7.07
N SER A 46 -0.88 -15.62 -7.12
CA SER A 46 0.02 -16.09 -6.06
C SER A 46 1.21 -15.16 -5.82
N LEU A 47 1.80 -14.59 -6.88
CA LEU A 47 2.88 -13.61 -6.75
C LEU A 47 2.38 -12.28 -6.20
N SER A 48 1.21 -11.81 -6.63
CA SER A 48 0.60 -10.59 -6.11
C SER A 48 0.27 -10.72 -4.62
N MET A 49 -0.28 -11.86 -4.20
CA MET A 49 -0.59 -12.10 -2.78
C MET A 49 0.67 -12.30 -1.94
N GLY A 50 1.65 -13.05 -2.45
CA GLY A 50 2.93 -13.24 -1.77
C GLY A 50 3.70 -11.93 -1.58
N SER A 51 3.80 -11.10 -2.63
CA SER A 51 4.47 -9.79 -2.55
C SER A 51 3.75 -8.84 -1.60
N THR A 52 2.42 -8.81 -1.60
CA THR A 52 1.62 -7.99 -0.67
C THR A 52 1.88 -8.41 0.78
N PHE A 53 1.87 -9.71 1.05
CA PHE A 53 2.10 -10.23 2.41
C PHE A 53 3.53 -9.96 2.90
N LEU A 54 4.55 -10.20 2.06
CA LEU A 54 5.95 -9.90 2.38
C LEU A 54 6.17 -8.39 2.62
N SER A 55 5.55 -7.54 1.81
CA SER A 55 5.57 -6.09 2.01
C SER A 55 4.92 -5.72 3.34
N GLY A 56 3.80 -6.37 3.69
CA GLY A 56 3.14 -6.21 4.99
C GLY A 56 4.00 -6.62 6.18
N ILE A 57 4.81 -7.67 6.05
CA ILE A 57 5.78 -8.07 7.09
C ILE A 57 6.81 -6.95 7.29
N GLY A 58 7.41 -6.44 6.21
CA GLY A 58 8.36 -5.33 6.28
C GLY A 58 7.73 -4.08 6.89
N PHE A 59 6.53 -3.72 6.44
CA PHE A 59 5.75 -2.60 6.95
C PHE A 59 5.47 -2.74 8.46
N ALA A 60 5.03 -3.91 8.92
CA ALA A 60 4.73 -4.13 10.33
C ALA A 60 5.99 -4.21 11.21
N ALA A 61 7.11 -4.70 10.65
CA ALA A 61 8.37 -4.82 11.36
C ALA A 61 9.08 -3.47 11.56
N LEU A 62 8.91 -2.54 10.62
CA LEU A 62 9.49 -1.19 10.68
C LEU A 62 8.71 -0.23 11.58
N PHE A 63 7.41 -0.46 11.82
CA PHE A 63 6.59 0.45 12.62
C PHE A 63 7.21 0.84 13.98
N PRO A 64 7.74 -0.10 14.81
CA PRO A 64 8.28 0.23 16.12
C PRO A 64 9.56 1.08 16.10
N THR A 65 10.26 1.19 14.96
CA THR A 65 11.54 1.93 14.87
C THR A 65 11.36 3.42 14.60
N THR A 66 10.15 3.85 14.25
CA THR A 66 9.89 5.23 13.81
C THR A 66 9.60 6.21 14.94
N HIS A 67 9.32 5.72 16.15
CA HIS A 67 9.11 6.51 17.37
C HIS A 67 8.17 7.73 17.24
N PHE A 68 7.21 7.70 16.30
CA PHE A 68 6.26 8.80 16.12
C PHE A 68 5.41 9.03 17.39
N THR A 69 5.15 10.30 17.70
CA THR A 69 4.38 10.75 18.88
C THR A 69 2.94 11.16 18.53
N GLY A 70 2.04 11.10 19.52
CA GLY A 70 0.62 11.48 19.40
C GLY A 70 -0.36 10.35 19.75
N THR A 71 -1.63 10.53 19.37
CA THR A 71 -2.66 9.49 19.48
C THR A 71 -2.36 8.30 18.55
N LEU A 72 -2.98 7.14 18.77
CA LEU A 72 -2.80 5.94 17.92
C LEU A 72 -3.07 6.24 16.44
N ILE A 73 -4.15 6.98 16.15
CA ILE A 73 -4.49 7.37 14.78
C ILE A 73 -3.39 8.26 14.19
N LEU A 74 -2.93 9.28 14.93
CA LEU A 74 -1.92 10.21 14.43
C LEU A 74 -0.55 9.53 14.23
N LYS A 75 -0.15 8.63 15.14
CA LYS A 75 1.07 7.81 14.98
C LYS A 75 0.99 6.96 13.71
N GLY A 76 -0.13 6.27 13.52
CA GLY A 76 -0.37 5.44 12.34
C GLY A 76 -0.40 6.24 11.05
N LEU A 77 -1.03 7.42 11.03
CA LEU A 77 -1.03 8.32 9.89
C LEU A 77 0.37 8.82 9.54
N LYS A 78 1.14 9.30 10.52
CA LYS A 78 2.54 9.74 10.30
C LYS A 78 3.38 8.61 9.72
N TYR A 79 3.23 7.40 10.25
CA TYR A 79 3.92 6.22 9.74
C TYR A 79 3.51 5.87 8.30
N GLY A 80 2.20 5.80 8.04
CA GLY A 80 1.68 5.52 6.71
C GLY A 80 2.14 6.52 5.66
N LEU A 81 2.08 7.82 5.99
CA LEU A 81 2.58 8.90 5.14
C LEU A 81 4.09 8.81 4.91
N PHE A 82 4.87 8.49 5.94
CA PHE A 82 6.31 8.30 5.81
C PHE A 82 6.64 7.17 4.82
N ILE A 83 5.97 6.03 4.93
CA ILE A 83 6.16 4.92 3.99
C ILE A 83 5.61 5.27 2.59
N ALA A 84 4.52 6.02 2.51
CA ALA A 84 3.96 6.48 1.24
C ALA A 84 4.92 7.38 0.48
N LEU A 85 5.61 8.28 1.18
CA LEU A 85 6.62 9.15 0.59
C LEU A 85 7.75 8.37 -0.09
N VAL A 86 8.07 7.17 0.41
CA VAL A 86 9.13 6.32 -0.14
C VAL A 86 8.62 5.42 -1.28
N THR A 87 7.41 4.88 -1.16
CA THR A 87 6.93 3.81 -2.05
C THR A 87 6.01 4.30 -3.17
N VAL A 88 5.18 5.31 -2.92
CA VAL A 88 4.22 5.82 -3.90
C VAL A 88 4.91 6.47 -5.11
N PRO A 89 6.02 7.23 -4.98
CA PRO A 89 6.71 7.78 -6.14
C PRO A 89 7.15 6.73 -7.15
N PHE A 90 7.57 5.54 -6.69
CA PHE A 90 7.91 4.45 -7.59
C PHE A 90 6.70 4.03 -8.45
N VAL A 91 5.56 3.78 -7.81
CA VAL A 91 4.36 3.31 -8.53
C VAL A 91 3.75 4.43 -9.37
N ALA A 92 3.62 5.64 -8.82
CA ALA A 92 2.92 6.75 -9.44
C ALA A 92 3.77 7.45 -10.51
N LEU A 93 5.10 7.58 -10.33
CA LEU A 93 5.96 8.39 -11.21
C LEU A 93 6.95 7.54 -12.01
N ASP A 94 7.63 6.58 -11.39
CA ASP A 94 8.66 5.79 -12.07
C ASP A 94 8.05 4.83 -13.11
N LEU A 95 6.96 4.13 -12.79
CA LEU A 95 6.29 3.23 -13.73
C LEU A 95 5.83 3.91 -15.04
N PRO A 96 5.11 5.05 -15.04
CA PRO A 96 4.76 5.72 -16.29
C PRO A 96 5.96 6.35 -17.01
N GLY A 97 7.10 6.53 -16.32
CA GLY A 97 8.36 6.91 -16.96
C GLY A 97 9.03 5.77 -17.74
N ARG A 98 8.68 4.50 -17.45
CA ARG A 98 9.27 3.30 -18.08
C ARG A 98 8.33 2.58 -19.03
N PHE A 99 7.03 2.63 -18.77
CA PHE A 99 6.02 1.87 -19.49
C PHE A 99 5.08 2.79 -20.26
N ALA A 100 4.56 2.29 -21.39
CA ALA A 100 3.61 3.00 -22.23
C ALA A 100 2.22 3.07 -21.58
N ILE A 101 2.11 3.84 -20.50
CA ILE A 101 0.86 4.08 -19.78
C ILE A 101 0.01 5.09 -20.57
N PRO A 102 -1.25 4.77 -20.94
CA PRO A 102 -2.04 5.58 -21.88
C PRO A 102 -2.28 7.04 -21.46
N THR A 103 -2.48 7.28 -20.16
CA THR A 103 -2.69 8.65 -19.64
C THR A 103 -1.90 8.83 -18.35
N VAL A 104 -0.66 9.32 -18.49
CA VAL A 104 0.29 9.49 -17.37
C VAL A 104 -0.32 10.31 -16.23
N GLU A 105 -1.01 11.41 -16.51
CA GLU A 105 -1.65 12.25 -15.49
C GLU A 105 -2.71 11.48 -14.68
N LYS A 106 -3.58 10.74 -15.37
CA LYS A 106 -4.62 9.91 -14.74
C LYS A 106 -4.01 8.77 -13.94
N TRP A 107 -2.92 8.17 -14.42
CA TRP A 107 -2.16 7.17 -13.68
C TRP A 107 -1.60 7.74 -12.38
N ILE A 108 -0.88 8.87 -12.45
CA ILE A 108 -0.27 9.53 -11.30
C ILE A 108 -1.35 9.83 -10.26
N LEU A 109 -2.48 10.38 -10.70
CA LEU A 109 -3.59 10.72 -9.81
C LEU A 109 -4.16 9.48 -9.11
N ILE A 110 -4.49 8.42 -9.86
CA ILE A 110 -5.12 7.21 -9.31
C ILE A 110 -4.13 6.47 -8.40
N GLN A 111 -2.93 6.16 -8.89
CA GLN A 111 -1.94 5.40 -8.11
C GLN A 111 -1.41 6.21 -6.92
N GLY A 112 -1.28 7.52 -7.09
CA GLY A 112 -0.92 8.44 -6.02
C GLY A 112 -1.95 8.42 -4.89
N LEU A 113 -3.22 8.69 -5.22
CA LEU A 113 -4.30 8.75 -4.23
C LEU A 113 -4.54 7.40 -3.55
N LEU A 114 -4.67 6.32 -4.32
CA LEU A 114 -4.94 5.00 -3.75
C LEU A 114 -3.74 4.48 -2.96
N GLY A 115 -2.51 4.71 -3.41
CA GLY A 115 -1.29 4.35 -2.70
C GLY A 115 -1.16 5.06 -1.35
N VAL A 116 -1.35 6.39 -1.33
CA VAL A 116 -1.33 7.17 -0.08
C VAL A 116 -2.46 6.74 0.86
N LEU A 117 -3.69 6.60 0.34
CA LEU A 117 -4.84 6.19 1.14
C LEU A 117 -4.62 4.81 1.76
N HIS A 118 -4.15 3.85 0.96
CA HIS A 118 -3.79 2.51 1.41
C HIS A 118 -2.80 2.57 2.58
N LEU A 119 -1.68 3.27 2.42
CA LEU A 119 -0.62 3.27 3.42
C LEU A 119 -1.02 4.02 4.70
N CYS A 120 -1.83 5.06 4.59
CA CYS A 120 -2.46 5.72 5.74
C CYS A 120 -3.34 4.75 6.53
N VAL A 121 -4.24 4.03 5.85
CA VAL A 121 -5.11 3.04 6.49
C VAL A 121 -4.29 1.90 7.10
N ALA A 122 -3.33 1.35 6.37
CA ALA A 122 -2.42 0.31 6.86
C ALA A 122 -1.64 0.78 8.10
N GLY A 123 -1.16 2.02 8.10
CA GLY A 123 -0.44 2.63 9.21
C GLY A 123 -1.31 2.79 10.46
N ILE A 124 -2.55 3.24 10.32
CA ILE A 124 -3.52 3.31 11.43
C ILE A 124 -3.77 1.91 12.01
N LEU A 125 -4.07 0.93 11.17
CA LEU A 125 -4.32 -0.44 11.61
C LEU A 125 -3.09 -1.05 12.30
N THR A 126 -1.90 -0.79 11.77
CA THR A 126 -0.64 -1.23 12.39
C THR A 126 -0.43 -0.56 13.75
N SER A 127 -0.73 0.73 13.89
CA SER A 127 -0.66 1.40 15.19
C SER A 127 -1.63 0.80 16.21
N LEU A 128 -2.79 0.29 15.78
CA LEU A 128 -3.72 -0.43 16.67
C LEU A 128 -3.13 -1.78 17.12
N VAL A 129 -2.46 -2.51 16.23
CA VAL A 129 -1.76 -3.76 16.56
C VAL A 129 -0.66 -3.51 17.61
N TYR A 130 0.03 -2.38 17.50
CA TYR A 130 1.15 -2.03 18.37
C TYR A 130 0.77 -1.18 19.60
N ARG A 131 -0.52 -0.92 19.86
CA ARG A 131 -0.99 0.02 20.90
C ARG A 131 -0.48 -0.21 22.34
N ASN A 132 -0.12 -1.45 22.67
CA ASN A 132 0.35 -1.86 24.00
C ASN A 132 1.88 -2.10 24.05
N ASN A 133 2.63 -1.53 23.10
CA ASN A 133 4.09 -1.43 23.15
C ASN A 133 4.48 0.03 23.40
#